data_AF-A0A954TWK7-F1
#
_entry.id   AF-A0A954TWK7-F1
#
_cell.length_a   1.000
_cell.length_b   1.000
_cell.length_c   1.000
_cell.angle_alpha   90.00
_cell.angle_beta   90.00
_cell.angle_gamma   90.00
#
_symmetry.space_group_name_H-M   'P 1'
#
loop_
_entity.id
_entity.type
_entity.pdbx_description
1 polymer ?
#
loop_
_entity_poly.entity_id
_entity_poly.type
_entity_poly.pdbx_seq_one_letter_code
_entity_poly.pdbx_strand_id
1 'polypeptide(L)'
;DEKSSDPSSLLDELVAQVESLPWELPTREAVETLNRESQYAAWVLVHGYNVNHFTSLVNSHGVDSLRSLEQTIDALAAAGVPMKAEIEGEPGSKLRQSATEAVKIDVEITDQGQASTMPWTYAYFELAERNRVVDPDTGETVRFEGFLGPQATNLFEMTRVVAK
;
A
#
# COMPACT_ATOMS: atom_id res chain seq x y z
N ASP A 1 17.08 16.04 -32.65
CA ASP A 1 15.66 15.67 -32.60
C ASP A 1 15.13 15.86 -31.19
N GLU A 2 14.82 17.11 -30.86
CA GLU A 2 14.11 17.45 -29.62
C GLU A 2 12.64 17.10 -29.82
N LYS A 3 12.25 15.90 -29.39
CA LYS A 3 10.84 15.68 -29.05
C LYS A 3 10.54 16.62 -27.88
N SER A 4 9.88 17.73 -28.19
CA SER A 4 9.05 18.47 -27.23
C SER A 4 8.18 17.45 -26.50
N SER A 5 8.59 17.02 -25.32
CA SER A 5 7.88 16.04 -24.53
C SER A 5 6.76 16.77 -23.79
N ASP A 6 5.58 16.77 -24.41
CA ASP A 6 4.34 17.21 -23.80
C ASP A 6 4.24 16.63 -22.38
N PRO A 7 4.03 17.44 -21.33
CA PRO A 7 3.90 16.94 -19.97
C PRO A 7 2.87 15.83 -19.82
N SER A 8 1.79 15.84 -20.62
CA SER A 8 0.80 14.75 -20.62
C SER A 8 1.41 13.45 -21.13
N SER A 9 2.17 13.49 -22.23
CA SER A 9 2.80 12.29 -22.78
C SER A 9 3.87 11.72 -21.84
N LEU A 10 4.61 12.59 -21.14
CA LEU A 10 5.57 12.15 -20.12
C LEU A 10 4.88 11.45 -18.94
N LEU A 11 3.72 11.93 -18.51
CA LEU A 11 2.95 11.29 -17.45
C LEU A 11 2.48 9.90 -17.89
N ASP A 12 1.91 9.80 -19.08
CA ASP A 12 1.43 8.51 -19.61
C ASP A 12 2.58 7.51 -19.78
N GLU A 13 3.73 7.95 -20.27
CA GLU A 13 4.95 7.13 -20.38
C GLU A 13 5.43 6.65 -19.01
N LEU A 14 5.44 7.53 -18.00
CA LEU A 14 5.84 7.18 -16.64
C LEU A 14 4.86 6.20 -15.99
N VAL A 15 3.55 6.43 -16.11
CA VAL A 15 2.52 5.53 -15.58
C VAL A 15 2.65 4.15 -16.21
N ALA A 16 2.80 4.07 -17.54
CA ALA A 16 3.00 2.80 -18.24
C ALA A 16 4.24 2.03 -17.76
N GLN A 17 5.34 2.73 -17.44
CA GLN A 17 6.54 2.10 -16.88
C GLN A 17 6.33 1.57 -15.45
N VAL A 18 5.55 2.28 -14.63
CA VAL A 18 5.24 1.85 -13.25
C VAL A 18 4.28 0.66 -13.24
N GLU A 19 3.31 0.65 -14.16
CA GLU A 19 2.27 -0.37 -14.23
C GLU A 19 2.71 -1.65 -14.95
N SER A 20 3.84 -1.63 -15.68
CA SER A 20 4.38 -2.80 -16.37
C SER A 20 5.46 -3.53 -15.57
N LEU A 21 5.60 -4.83 -15.84
CA LEU A 21 6.72 -5.61 -15.31
C LEU A 21 7.99 -5.27 -16.08
N PRO A 22 9.10 -4.96 -15.38
CA PRO A 22 10.38 -4.69 -16.03
C PRO A 22 11.12 -5.98 -16.45
N TRP A 23 10.51 -7.16 -16.27
CA TRP A 23 11.02 -8.48 -16.61
C TRP A 23 9.94 -9.33 -17.31
N GLU A 24 10.35 -10.50 -17.82
CA GLU A 24 9.42 -11.47 -18.41
C GLU A 24 8.43 -12.03 -17.38
N LEU A 25 7.25 -12.45 -17.85
CA LEU A 25 6.21 -13.02 -16.98
C LEU A 25 6.75 -14.19 -16.14
N PRO A 26 6.66 -14.12 -14.81
CA PRO A 26 7.19 -15.17 -13.95
C PRO A 26 6.40 -16.47 -14.12
N THR A 27 7.05 -17.62 -13.89
CA THR A 27 6.33 -18.90 -13.86
C THR A 27 5.53 -19.03 -12.57
N ARG A 28 4.40 -19.75 -12.58
CA ARG A 28 3.65 -20.10 -11.36
C ARG A 28 4.57 -20.68 -10.28
N GLU A 29 5.44 -21.62 -10.67
CA GLU A 29 6.39 -22.27 -9.77
C GLU A 29 7.38 -21.28 -9.14
N ALA A 30 7.87 -20.30 -9.91
CA ALA A 30 8.78 -19.26 -9.41
C ALA A 30 8.07 -18.38 -8.37
N VAL A 31 6.83 -17.94 -8.65
CA VAL A 31 6.03 -17.14 -7.71
C VAL A 31 5.80 -17.90 -6.41
N GLU A 32 5.34 -19.15 -6.49
CA GLU A 32 5.06 -19.99 -5.32
C GLU A 32 6.33 -20.32 -4.52
N THR A 33 7.44 -20.59 -5.21
CA THR A 33 8.73 -20.85 -4.57
C THR A 33 9.27 -19.62 -3.86
N LEU A 34 9.25 -18.47 -4.53
CA LEU A 34 9.72 -17.23 -3.94
C LEU A 34 8.84 -16.81 -2.75
N ASN A 35 7.54 -17.06 -2.81
CA ASN A 35 6.62 -16.74 -1.71
C ASN A 35 6.90 -17.54 -0.44
N ARG A 36 7.44 -18.76 -0.56
CA ARG A 36 7.88 -19.56 0.60
C ARG A 36 9.09 -18.93 1.30
N GLU A 37 9.94 -18.23 0.56
CA GLU A 37 11.14 -17.58 1.08
C GLU A 37 10.88 -16.13 1.54
N SER A 38 10.17 -15.36 0.73
CA SER A 38 9.82 -13.98 0.98
C SER A 38 8.56 -13.59 0.21
N GLN A 39 7.49 -13.36 0.98
CA GLN A 39 6.23 -12.89 0.44
C GLN A 39 6.34 -11.51 -0.23
N TYR A 40 7.19 -10.62 0.31
CA TYR A 40 7.48 -9.34 -0.32
C TYR A 40 8.15 -9.53 -1.68
N ALA A 41 9.11 -10.45 -1.78
CA ALA A 41 9.79 -10.72 -3.05
C ALA A 41 8.82 -11.33 -4.08
N ALA A 42 7.90 -12.21 -3.67
CA ALA A 42 6.87 -12.73 -4.55
C ALA A 42 5.87 -11.65 -5.00
N TRP A 43 5.49 -10.72 -4.11
CA TRP A 43 4.67 -9.57 -4.45
C TRP A 43 5.36 -8.68 -5.49
N VAL A 44 6.64 -8.35 -5.28
CA VAL A 44 7.42 -7.58 -6.24
C VAL A 44 7.51 -8.33 -7.57
N LEU A 45 7.77 -9.63 -7.58
CA LEU A 45 7.91 -10.42 -8.80
C LEU A 45 6.68 -10.31 -9.73
N VAL A 46 5.48 -10.27 -9.16
CA VAL A 46 4.23 -10.24 -9.95
C VAL A 46 3.64 -8.84 -10.15
N HIS A 47 4.03 -7.86 -9.34
CA HIS A 47 3.51 -6.48 -9.43
C HIS A 47 4.54 -5.43 -9.88
N GLY A 48 5.84 -5.77 -9.89
CA GLY A 48 6.90 -4.87 -10.32
C GLY A 48 6.99 -3.62 -9.47
N TYR A 49 6.88 -2.46 -10.13
CA TYR A 49 6.95 -1.13 -9.49
C TYR A 49 5.59 -0.55 -9.12
N ASN A 50 4.51 -1.32 -9.31
CA ASN A 50 3.17 -0.86 -8.99
C ASN A 50 3.05 -0.38 -7.54
N VAL A 51 2.08 0.49 -7.31
CA VAL A 51 1.87 1.07 -5.98
C VAL A 51 1.27 0.03 -5.05
N ASN A 52 2.00 -0.28 -3.98
CA ASN A 52 1.54 -1.23 -2.97
C ASN A 52 0.37 -0.67 -2.14
N HIS A 53 0.44 0.60 -1.76
CA HIS A 53 -0.63 1.30 -1.08
C HIS A 53 -0.43 2.81 -1.21
N PHE A 54 -1.54 3.53 -1.06
CA PHE A 54 -1.52 4.96 -0.72
C PHE A 54 -2.02 5.14 0.70
N THR A 55 -1.58 6.22 1.34
CA THR A 55 -1.97 6.55 2.71
C THR A 55 -2.75 7.85 2.72
N SER A 56 -3.99 7.80 3.21
CA SER A 56 -4.77 9.00 3.52
C SER A 56 -4.36 9.56 4.88
N LEU A 57 -4.09 10.86 4.92
CA LEU A 57 -3.92 11.57 6.18
C LEU A 57 -5.29 12.04 6.70
N VAL A 58 -5.79 11.39 7.74
CA VAL A 58 -7.07 11.69 8.38
C VAL A 58 -7.11 13.16 8.85
N ASN A 59 -5.98 13.69 9.32
CA ASN A 59 -5.93 15.05 9.85
C ASN A 59 -6.12 16.16 8.80
N SER A 60 -6.04 15.86 7.49
CA SER A 60 -6.00 16.91 6.44
C SER A 60 -7.24 17.06 5.59
N HIS A 61 -8.18 16.10 5.60
CA HIS A 61 -9.34 16.17 4.69
C HIS A 61 -10.43 17.15 5.15
N GLY A 62 -10.43 17.58 6.42
CA GLY A 62 -11.31 18.66 6.92
C GLY A 62 -12.81 18.31 6.99
N VAL A 63 -13.16 17.02 7.05
CA VAL A 63 -14.55 16.55 7.13
C VAL A 63 -14.85 16.16 8.57
N ASP A 64 -15.73 16.91 9.25
CA ASP A 64 -15.99 16.74 10.68
C ASP A 64 -16.48 15.35 11.07
N SER A 65 -17.27 14.71 10.20
CA SER A 65 -17.76 13.34 10.44
C SER A 65 -16.68 12.26 10.33
N LEU A 66 -15.50 12.59 9.81
CA LEU A 66 -14.36 11.70 9.60
C LEU A 66 -13.11 12.19 10.35
N ARG A 67 -13.25 13.12 11.30
CA ARG A 67 -12.12 13.85 11.92
C ARG A 67 -11.15 12.99 12.75
N SER A 68 -11.51 11.75 13.07
CA SER A 68 -10.63 10.79 13.77
C SER A 68 -10.49 9.52 12.97
N LEU A 69 -9.41 8.77 13.26
CA LEU A 69 -9.14 7.49 12.63
C LEU A 69 -10.31 6.51 12.79
N GLU A 70 -10.88 6.40 13.99
CA GLU A 70 -12.05 5.54 14.28
C GLU A 70 -13.27 5.97 13.48
N GLN A 71 -13.59 7.27 13.46
CA GLN A 71 -14.73 7.77 12.70
C GLN A 71 -14.60 7.48 11.19
N THR A 72 -13.37 7.56 10.67
CA THR A 72 -13.08 7.22 9.28
C THR A 72 -13.25 5.73 9.02
N ILE A 73 -12.70 4.87 9.89
CA ILE A 73 -12.83 3.42 9.80
C ILE A 73 -14.31 3.01 9.87
N ASP A 74 -15.06 3.52 10.83
CA ASP A 74 -16.48 3.21 11.02
C ASP A 74 -17.30 3.61 9.79
N ALA A 75 -17.02 4.77 9.20
CA ALA A 75 -17.70 5.23 7.99
C ALA A 75 -17.39 4.34 6.77
N LEU A 76 -16.13 3.93 6.59
CA LEU A 76 -15.72 3.02 5.52
C LEU A 76 -16.34 1.64 5.69
N ALA A 77 -16.32 1.10 6.92
CA ALA A 77 -16.94 -0.18 7.25
C ALA A 77 -18.47 -0.14 7.03
N ALA A 78 -19.14 0.95 7.43
CA ALA A 78 -20.57 1.14 7.18
C ALA A 78 -20.91 1.24 5.67
N ALA A 79 -19.97 1.72 4.86
CA ALA A 79 -20.08 1.73 3.40
C ALA A 79 -19.74 0.36 2.74
N GLY A 80 -19.38 -0.65 3.52
CA GLY A 80 -19.04 -1.99 3.03
C GLY A 80 -17.59 -2.16 2.57
N VAL A 81 -16.70 -1.22 2.90
CA VAL A 81 -15.26 -1.37 2.66
C VAL A 81 -14.68 -2.34 3.70
N PRO A 82 -14.00 -3.43 3.29
CA PRO A 82 -13.36 -4.33 4.23
C PRO A 82 -12.20 -3.63 4.93
N MET A 83 -12.27 -3.49 6.25
CA MET A 83 -11.26 -2.84 7.08
C MET A 83 -10.53 -3.87 7.94
N LYS A 84 -9.25 -3.61 8.24
CA LYS A 84 -8.57 -4.33 9.34
C LYS A 84 -9.30 -4.07 10.66
N ALA A 85 -9.29 -5.06 11.55
CA ALA A 85 -9.87 -4.92 12.87
C ALA A 85 -8.99 -4.06 13.79
N GLU A 86 -7.68 -4.06 13.57
CA GLU A 86 -6.70 -3.44 14.44
C GLU A 86 -6.36 -2.00 14.00
N ILE A 87 -6.22 -1.13 15.01
CA ILE A 87 -5.54 0.15 14.88
C ILE A 87 -4.15 0.00 15.52
N GLU A 88 -3.12 0.32 14.76
CA GLU A 88 -1.75 0.31 15.23
C GLU A 88 -1.40 1.66 15.87
N GLY A 89 -0.90 1.62 17.10
CA GLY A 89 -0.60 2.81 17.88
C GLY A 89 -1.71 3.17 18.87
N GLU A 90 -1.31 3.49 20.09
CA GLU A 90 -2.23 3.83 21.18
C GLU A 90 -2.88 5.20 20.99
N PRO A 91 -4.09 5.42 21.53
CA PRO A 91 -4.69 6.75 21.59
C PRO A 91 -3.74 7.79 22.19
N GLY A 92 -3.57 8.93 21.50
CA GLY A 92 -2.66 10.00 21.90
C GLY A 92 -1.18 9.80 21.51
N SER A 93 -0.82 8.67 20.89
CA SER A 93 0.50 8.51 20.29
C SER A 93 0.72 9.46 19.11
N LYS A 94 1.98 9.65 18.71
CA LYS A 94 2.35 10.56 17.61
C LYS A 94 1.91 10.07 16.22
N LEU A 95 1.70 8.77 16.05
CA LEU A 95 1.25 8.14 14.81
C LEU A 95 0.34 6.94 15.13
N ARG A 96 -0.84 6.95 14.53
CA ARG A 96 -1.79 5.84 14.54
C ARG A 96 -2.16 5.48 13.11
N GLN A 97 -2.26 4.18 12.84
CA GLN A 97 -2.46 3.68 11.48
C GLN A 97 -3.48 2.54 11.46
N SER A 98 -4.23 2.45 10.38
CA SER A 98 -5.03 1.28 10.02
C SER A 98 -5.12 1.20 8.50
N ALA A 99 -5.77 0.16 7.96
CA ALA A 99 -5.89 -0.02 6.53
C ALA A 99 -7.16 -0.78 6.16
N THR A 100 -7.52 -0.73 4.88
CA THR A 100 -8.44 -1.69 4.29
C THR A 100 -7.79 -3.08 4.24
N GLU A 101 -8.59 -4.13 4.08
CA GLU A 101 -8.04 -5.39 3.60
C GLU A 101 -7.45 -5.20 2.20
N ALA A 102 -6.40 -5.96 1.88
CA ALA A 102 -5.79 -5.94 0.57
C ALA A 102 -6.68 -6.65 -0.47
N VAL A 103 -6.82 -6.05 -1.64
CA VAL A 103 -7.54 -6.67 -2.75
C VAL A 103 -6.73 -7.79 -3.37
N LYS A 104 -7.42 -8.79 -3.93
CA LYS A 104 -6.81 -9.82 -4.78
C LYS A 104 -7.18 -9.54 -6.23
N ILE A 105 -6.19 -9.64 -7.11
CA ILE A 105 -6.36 -9.53 -8.56
C ILE A 105 -5.71 -10.73 -9.24
N ASP A 106 -6.15 -11.04 -10.45
CA ASP A 106 -5.45 -12.00 -11.29
C ASP A 106 -4.21 -11.34 -11.90
N VAL A 107 -3.03 -11.91 -11.63
CA VAL A 107 -1.76 -11.49 -12.23
C VAL A 107 -1.39 -12.42 -13.39
N GLU A 108 -0.74 -11.86 -14.41
CA GLU A 108 -0.25 -12.62 -15.56
C GLU A 108 1.00 -13.42 -15.18
N ILE A 109 1.01 -14.70 -15.56
CA ILE A 109 2.11 -15.63 -15.31
C ILE A 109 2.28 -16.57 -16.49
N THR A 110 3.36 -17.35 -16.48
CA THR A 110 3.49 -18.54 -17.33
C THR A 110 3.27 -19.81 -16.50
N ASP A 111 2.49 -20.74 -17.03
CA ASP A 111 2.26 -22.06 -16.42
C ASP A 111 2.63 -23.13 -17.45
N GLN A 112 3.66 -23.91 -17.15
CA GLN A 112 4.22 -24.93 -18.05
C GLN A 112 4.55 -24.38 -19.47
N GLY A 113 4.99 -23.12 -19.54
CA GLY A 113 5.35 -22.46 -20.81
C GLY A 113 4.17 -21.88 -21.60
N GLN A 114 2.95 -21.89 -21.04
CA GLN A 114 1.78 -21.21 -21.61
C GLN A 114 1.40 -19.97 -20.79
N ALA A 115 0.89 -18.94 -21.46
CA ALA A 115 0.31 -17.79 -20.79
C ALA A 115 -0.91 -18.21 -19.95
N SER A 116 -0.97 -17.74 -18.70
CA SER A 116 -2.04 -18.03 -17.76
C SER A 116 -2.14 -16.91 -16.73
N THR A 117 -3.06 -17.04 -15.77
CA THR A 117 -3.21 -16.10 -14.67
C THR A 117 -3.25 -16.81 -13.31
N MET A 118 -3.00 -16.05 -12.25
CA MET A 118 -3.08 -16.54 -10.88
C MET A 118 -3.64 -15.45 -9.96
N PRO A 119 -4.59 -15.75 -9.06
CA PRO A 119 -5.04 -14.77 -8.09
C PRO A 119 -3.92 -14.48 -7.09
N TRP A 120 -3.58 -13.20 -6.91
CA TRP A 120 -2.56 -12.75 -5.97
C TRP A 120 -3.01 -11.50 -5.22
N THR A 121 -2.51 -11.34 -3.99
CA THR A 121 -2.78 -10.13 -3.20
C THR A 121 -2.05 -8.95 -3.82
N TYR A 122 -2.74 -7.84 -4.05
CA TYR A 122 -2.18 -6.63 -4.67
C TYR A 122 -2.03 -5.51 -3.64
N ALA A 123 -2.99 -4.59 -3.58
CA ALA A 123 -2.84 -3.35 -2.83
C ALA A 123 -3.90 -3.20 -1.75
N TYR A 124 -3.63 -2.33 -0.79
CA TYR A 124 -4.59 -1.88 0.20
C TYR A 124 -4.56 -0.34 0.26
N PHE A 125 -5.55 0.23 0.94
CA PHE A 125 -5.56 1.66 1.23
C PHE A 125 -5.30 1.89 2.71
N GLU A 126 -4.27 2.67 3.02
CA GLU A 126 -3.87 2.96 4.39
C GLU A 126 -4.50 4.27 4.88
N LEU A 127 -4.82 4.32 6.17
CA LEU A 127 -5.26 5.50 6.90
C LEU A 127 -4.25 5.82 7.99
N ALA A 128 -3.79 7.06 8.05
CA ALA A 128 -2.88 7.54 9.08
C ALA A 128 -3.44 8.77 9.81
N GLU A 129 -3.33 8.75 11.13
CA GLU A 129 -3.57 9.88 12.02
C GLU A 129 -2.24 10.28 12.69
N ARG A 130 -1.79 11.51 12.43
CA ARG A 130 -0.50 12.06 12.87
C ARG A 130 -0.73 13.22 13.82
N ASN A 131 -0.37 13.01 15.09
CA ASN A 131 -0.46 14.05 16.11
C ASN A 131 0.72 15.02 16.03
N ARG A 132 0.56 16.18 16.69
CA ARG A 132 1.63 17.17 16.81
C ARG A 132 2.62 16.77 17.90
N VAL A 133 3.89 17.03 17.64
CA VAL A 133 5.02 16.79 18.54
C VAL A 133 5.86 18.05 18.67
N VAL A 134 6.61 18.18 19.75
CA VAL A 134 7.61 19.26 19.89
C VAL A 134 8.88 18.82 19.17
N ASP A 135 9.30 19.60 18.19
CA ASP A 135 10.57 19.42 17.51
C ASP A 135 11.73 19.68 18.50
N PRO A 136 12.65 18.72 18.69
CA PRO A 136 13.69 18.84 19.70
C PRO A 136 14.77 19.88 19.35
N ASP A 137 14.94 20.21 18.07
CA ASP A 137 15.98 21.12 17.59
C ASP A 137 15.49 22.58 17.60
N THR A 138 14.21 22.80 17.27
CA THR A 138 13.61 24.13 17.16
C THR A 138 12.70 24.49 18.34
N GLY A 139 12.20 23.50 19.08
CA GLY A 139 11.18 23.68 20.13
C GLY A 139 9.78 23.98 19.57
N GLU A 140 9.61 24.01 18.26
CA GLU A 140 8.32 24.27 17.63
C GLU A 140 7.41 23.05 17.70
N THR A 141 6.11 23.28 17.87
CA THR A 141 5.14 22.18 17.78
C THR A 141 4.82 21.91 16.31
N VAL A 142 5.26 20.79 15.76
CA VAL A 142 5.10 20.36 14.36
C VAL A 142 4.28 19.08 14.26
N ARG A 143 3.77 18.71 13.08
CA ARG A 143 3.13 17.39 12.88
C ARG A 143 4.22 16.32 12.76
N PHE A 144 4.00 15.15 13.34
CA PHE A 144 4.94 14.04 13.19
C PHE A 144 4.86 13.44 11.77
N GLU A 145 5.95 13.54 10.99
CA GLU A 145 6.05 13.02 9.62
C GLU A 145 6.85 11.71 9.49
N GLY A 146 7.43 11.21 10.58
CA GLY A 146 8.21 9.96 10.57
C GLY A 146 7.37 8.69 10.50
N PHE A 147 8.03 7.54 10.43
CA PHE A 147 7.42 6.22 10.61
C PHE A 147 7.86 5.62 11.94
N LEU A 148 7.05 4.72 12.50
CA LEU A 148 7.42 3.90 13.65
C LEU A 148 7.80 2.50 13.17
N GLY A 149 9.04 2.07 13.44
CA GLY A 149 9.57 0.79 12.95
C GLY A 149 8.64 -0.42 13.14
N PRO A 150 8.07 -0.64 14.34
CA PRO A 150 7.13 -1.74 14.56
C PRO A 150 5.84 -1.66 13.73
N GLN A 151 5.32 -0.44 13.49
CA GLN A 151 4.12 -0.24 12.67
C GLN A 151 4.41 -0.48 11.18
N ALA A 152 5.57 -0.03 10.71
CA ALA A 152 6.00 -0.25 9.33
C ALA A 152 6.10 -1.74 8.97
N THR A 153 6.55 -2.60 9.88
CA THR A 153 6.63 -4.06 9.63
C THR A 153 5.27 -4.69 9.38
N ASN A 154 4.25 -4.33 10.16
CA ASN A 154 2.91 -4.92 10.02
C ASN A 154 2.22 -4.52 8.72
N LEU A 155 2.56 -3.34 8.17
CA LEU A 155 2.08 -2.89 6.87
C LEU A 155 2.63 -3.74 5.72
N PHE A 156 3.87 -4.23 5.82
CA PHE A 156 4.42 -5.15 4.80
C PHE A 156 3.74 -6.51 4.82
N GLU A 157 3.29 -6.98 5.98
CA GLU A 157 2.57 -8.26 6.12
C GLU A 157 1.14 -8.23 5.54
N MET A 158 0.60 -7.05 5.20
CA MET A 158 -0.76 -6.91 4.67
C MET A 158 -0.97 -7.58 3.31
N THR A 159 0.10 -7.71 2.52
CA THR A 159 0.02 -8.35 1.21
C THR A 159 0.30 -9.85 1.28
N ARG A 160 0.36 -10.43 2.48
CA ARG A 160 0.63 -11.83 2.68
C ARG A 160 -0.50 -12.71 2.17
N VAL A 161 -0.14 -13.72 1.38
CA VAL A 161 -1.08 -14.76 0.99
C VAL A 161 -1.31 -15.67 2.21
N VAL A 162 -2.50 -15.60 2.79
CA VAL A 162 -2.93 -16.55 3.83
C VAL A 162 -3.21 -17.89 3.15
N ALA A 163 -2.42 -18.92 3.47
CA ALA A 163 -2.73 -20.29 3.07
C ALA A 163 -4.03 -20.73 3.74
N LYS A 164 -4.98 -21.26 2.97
CA LYS A 164 -6.13 -21.99 3.51
C LYS A 164 -5.69 -23.38 3.98
#